data_AF-A0A6C0LXW2-F1
#
_entry.id   AF-A0A6C0LXW2-F1
#
_cell.length_a   1.000
_cell.length_b   1.000
_cell.length_c   1.000
_cell.angle_alpha   90.00
_cell.angle_beta   90.00
_cell.angle_gamma   90.00
#
_symmetry.space_group_name_H-M   'P 1'
#
loop_
_entity.id
_entity.type
_entity.pdbx_description
1 polymer ?
#
loop_
_entity_poly.entity_id
_entity_poly.type
_entity_poly.pdbx_seq_one_letter_code
_entity_poly.pdbx_strand_id
1 'polypeptide(L)'
;MTTFPNMFIGKNAKDNWNILERACEDDIWFHVKDESSAYVIIENDYKTEITDEDITEACRLCKQHSKLRDKKRVTINWLPVKYVRKGKVVGEAKLLEKPNSIKV
;
A
#
# COMPACT_ATOMS: atom_id res chain seq x y z
N MET A 1 18.14 12.10 -9.93
CA MET A 1 17.86 12.04 -8.48
C MET A 1 16.60 11.22 -8.34
N THR A 2 16.71 9.96 -7.91
CA THR A 2 15.54 9.17 -7.50
C THR A 2 15.10 9.75 -6.16
N THR A 3 13.94 10.39 -6.13
CA THR A 3 13.35 10.94 -4.91
C THR A 3 13.01 9.77 -4.00
N PHE A 4 13.62 9.71 -2.81
CA PHE A 4 13.18 8.78 -1.76
C PHE A 4 11.84 9.27 -1.19
N PRO A 5 10.94 8.35 -0.80
CA PRO A 5 11.04 6.91 -0.95
C PRO A 5 10.67 6.41 -2.35
N ASN A 6 11.25 5.26 -2.74
CA ASN A 6 10.78 4.55 -3.92
C ASN A 6 9.39 3.96 -3.62
N MET A 7 8.40 4.30 -4.46
CA MET A 7 7.03 3.82 -4.33
C MET A 7 6.62 3.01 -5.56
N PHE A 8 6.02 1.84 -5.33
CA PHE A 8 5.43 1.01 -6.37
C PHE A 8 3.91 1.08 -6.30
N ILE A 9 3.25 1.28 -7.44
CA ILE A 9 1.79 1.39 -7.55
C ILE A 9 1.30 0.31 -8.52
N GLY A 10 0.44 -0.58 -8.04
CA GLY A 10 -0.15 -1.61 -8.88
C GLY A 10 -1.20 -1.03 -9.83
N LYS A 11 -1.14 -1.42 -11.10
CA LYS A 11 -2.01 -0.87 -12.16
C LYS A 11 -3.32 -1.63 -12.32
N ASN A 12 -3.39 -2.87 -11.83
CA ASN A 12 -4.55 -3.75 -11.86
C ASN A 12 -4.38 -4.87 -10.83
N ALA A 13 -5.40 -5.73 -10.68
CA ALA A 13 -5.39 -6.81 -9.68
C ALA A 13 -4.21 -7.79 -9.82
N LYS A 14 -3.79 -8.13 -11.05
CA LYS A 14 -2.63 -9.00 -11.28
C LYS A 14 -1.34 -8.28 -10.92
N ASP A 15 -1.24 -7.01 -11.30
CA ASP A 15 -0.06 -6.19 -11.01
C ASP A 15 0.12 -5.91 -9.51
N ASN A 16 -0.99 -5.68 -8.77
CA ASN A 16 -0.99 -5.63 -7.30
C ASN A 16 -0.31 -6.85 -6.69
N TRP A 17 -0.67 -8.04 -7.16
CA TRP A 17 -0.05 -9.29 -6.72
C TRP A 17 1.41 -9.44 -7.15
N ASN A 18 1.77 -8.97 -8.36
CA ASN A 18 3.16 -9.01 -8.84
C ASN A 18 4.07 -8.11 -7.99
N ILE A 19 3.63 -6.88 -7.66
CA ILE A 19 4.44 -5.98 -6.84
C ILE A 19 4.54 -6.48 -5.40
N LEU A 20 3.48 -7.13 -4.88
CA LEU A 20 3.53 -7.78 -3.56
C LEU A 20 4.56 -8.92 -3.51
N GLU A 21 4.67 -9.73 -4.57
CA GLU A 21 5.67 -10.81 -4.65
C GLU A 21 7.11 -10.31 -4.77
N ARG A 22 7.30 -9.11 -5.33
CA ARG A 22 8.62 -8.51 -5.53
C ARG A 22 9.10 -7.71 -4.32
N ALA A 23 8.20 -7.38 -3.41
CA ALA A 23 8.48 -6.57 -2.24
C ALA A 23 9.26 -7.36 -1.18
N CYS A 24 10.12 -6.66 -0.44
CA CYS A 24 10.80 -7.19 0.73
C CYS A 24 9.87 -7.26 1.93
N GLU A 25 10.23 -8.09 2.92
CA GLU A 25 9.38 -8.34 4.09
C GLU A 25 9.06 -7.10 4.94
N ASP A 26 10.01 -6.16 5.05
CA ASP A 26 9.85 -4.92 5.81
C ASP A 26 9.45 -3.71 4.95
N ASP A 27 9.14 -3.92 3.67
CA ASP A 27 8.47 -2.89 2.84
C ASP A 27 7.07 -2.62 3.41
N ILE A 28 6.56 -1.40 3.22
CA ILE A 28 5.26 -1.02 3.75
C ILE A 28 4.20 -1.10 2.67
N TRP A 29 3.21 -1.96 2.85
CA TRP A 29 2.08 -2.14 1.95
C TRP A 29 0.88 -1.30 2.39
N PHE A 30 0.16 -0.75 1.41
CA PHE A 30 -1.01 0.10 1.59
C PHE A 30 -2.18 -0.34 0.70
N HIS A 31 -3.40 -0.22 1.21
CA HIS A 31 -4.63 -0.43 0.44
C HIS A 31 -5.82 0.27 1.09
N VAL A 32 -6.81 0.67 0.28
CA VAL A 32 -8.07 1.22 0.79
C VAL A 32 -8.76 0.19 1.68
N LYS A 33 -9.29 0.62 2.83
CA LYS A 33 -10.00 -0.27 3.73
C LYS A 33 -11.33 -0.74 3.10
N ASP A 34 -11.53 -2.05 3.07
CA ASP A 34 -12.78 -2.75 2.67
C ASP A 34 -13.28 -2.47 1.23
N GLU A 35 -12.46 -1.84 0.38
CA GLU A 35 -12.82 -1.44 -0.97
C GLU A 35 -11.67 -1.66 -1.95
N SER A 36 -11.97 -1.87 -3.23
CA SER A 36 -10.96 -2.13 -4.26
C SER A 36 -10.10 -0.89 -4.57
N SER A 37 -8.78 -1.04 -4.50
CA SER A 37 -7.80 -0.03 -4.94
C SER A 37 -6.53 -0.65 -5.51
N ALA A 38 -5.66 0.19 -6.07
CA ALA A 38 -4.26 -0.17 -6.27
C ALA A 38 -3.60 -0.53 -4.92
N TYR A 39 -2.66 -1.46 -4.96
CA TYR A 39 -1.65 -1.60 -3.91
C TYR A 39 -0.64 -0.49 -4.09
N VAL A 40 -0.26 0.14 -3.00
CA VAL A 40 0.93 1.01 -2.95
C VAL A 40 1.93 0.36 -2.00
N ILE A 41 3.20 0.32 -2.39
CA ILE A 41 4.28 -0.23 -1.57
C ILE A 41 5.40 0.80 -1.49
N ILE A 42 5.79 1.17 -0.27
CA ILE A 42 7.01 1.93 0.00
C ILE A 42 8.15 0.92 0.21
N GLU A 43 9.21 1.05 -0.59
CA GLU A 43 10.45 0.28 -0.40
C GLU A 43 11.18 0.76 0.86
N ASN A 44 11.51 -0.16 1.75
CA ASN A 44 12.36 0.11 2.89
C ASN A 44 13.82 -0.15 2.52
N ASP A 45 14.59 0.93 2.32
CA ASP A 45 16.02 0.83 1.95
C ASP A 45 16.95 0.56 3.14
N TYR A 46 16.40 0.48 4.36
CA TYR A 46 17.09 0.32 5.65
C TYR A 46 18.16 1.39 5.96
N LYS A 47 18.18 2.49 5.20
CA LYS A 47 19.17 3.57 5.33
C LYS A 47 18.49 4.89 5.68
N THR A 48 17.29 5.09 5.17
CA THR A 48 16.49 6.29 5.36
C THR A 48 15.22 5.92 6.11
N GLU A 49 14.92 6.67 7.16
CA GLU A 49 13.67 6.50 7.90
C GLU A 49 12.47 6.86 7.02
N ILE A 50 11.45 6.00 7.02
CA ILE A 50 10.17 6.30 6.38
C ILE A 50 9.37 7.17 7.36
N THR A 51 9.05 8.39 6.93
CA THR A 51 8.39 9.40 7.76
C THR A 51 6.86 9.28 7.74
N ASP A 52 6.19 9.96 8.67
CA ASP A 52 4.73 10.08 8.66
C ASP A 52 4.21 10.79 7.40
N GLU A 53 4.99 11.72 6.84
CA GLU A 53 4.71 12.37 5.56
C GLU A 53 4.73 11.37 4.39
N ASP A 54 5.71 10.46 4.36
CA ASP A 54 5.84 9.42 3.33
C ASP A 54 4.65 8.45 3.37
N ILE A 55 4.28 8.01 4.58
CA ILE A 55 3.10 7.16 4.82
C ILE A 55 1.84 7.89 4.36
N THR A 56 1.71 9.17 4.68
CA THR A 56 0.55 9.99 4.29
C THR A 56 0.47 10.13 2.76
N GLU A 57 1.60 10.30 2.08
CA GLU A 57 1.65 10.42 0.63
C GLU A 57 1.27 9.10 -0.06
N ALA A 58 1.77 7.96 0.42
CA ALA A 58 1.32 6.65 -0.05
C ALA A 58 -0.18 6.43 0.16
N CYS A 59 -0.74 6.90 1.28
CA CYS A 59 -2.19 6.87 1.51
C CYS A 59 -2.97 7.71 0.49
N ARG A 60 -2.48 8.90 0.13
CA ARG A 60 -3.09 9.74 -0.91
C ARG A 60 -3.04 9.09 -2.28
N LEU A 61 -1.92 8.45 -2.64
CA LEU A 61 -1.78 7.68 -3.87
C LEU A 61 -2.79 6.51 -3.91
N CYS A 62 -2.92 5.74 -2.83
CA CYS A 62 -3.94 4.69 -2.73
C CYS A 62 -5.35 5.22 -2.99
N LYS A 63 -5.70 6.37 -2.37
CA LYS A 63 -7.00 7.02 -2.57
C LYS A 63 -7.19 7.48 -4.02
N GLN A 64 -6.18 8.13 -4.60
CA GLN A 64 -6.20 8.61 -5.99
C GLN A 64 -6.41 7.47 -6.99
N HIS A 65 -5.78 6.32 -6.75
CA HIS A 65 -5.89 5.10 -7.55
C HIS A 65 -7.01 4.16 -7.08
N SER A 66 -8.12 4.73 -6.62
CA SER A 66 -9.32 4.00 -6.21
C SER A 66 -10.60 4.63 -6.76
N LYS A 67 -11.73 3.93 -6.59
CA LYS A 67 -13.06 4.49 -6.85
C LYS A 67 -13.46 5.60 -5.88
N LEU A 68 -12.71 5.80 -4.80
CA LEU A 68 -13.01 6.75 -3.73
C LEU A 68 -12.19 8.05 -3.81
N ARG A 69 -11.47 8.29 -4.92
CA ARG A 69 -10.62 9.49 -5.10
C ARG A 69 -11.33 10.82 -4.78
N ASP A 70 -12.61 10.93 -5.13
CA ASP A 70 -13.42 12.14 -4.96
C ASP A 70 -14.11 12.22 -3.58
N LYS A 71 -13.93 11.20 -2.72
CA LYS A 71 -14.50 11.19 -1.37
C LYS A 71 -13.68 12.07 -0.43
N LYS A 72 -14.37 12.83 0.42
CA LYS A 72 -13.74 13.72 1.41
C LYS A 72 -12.83 13.00 2.40
N ARG A 73 -13.21 11.79 2.81
CA ARG A 73 -12.45 10.99 3.79
C ARG A 73 -12.50 9.52 3.37
N VAL A 74 -11.34 8.91 3.24
CA VAL A 74 -11.14 7.49 2.92
C VAL A 74 -10.19 6.92 3.97
N THR A 75 -10.51 5.74 4.49
CA THR A 75 -9.62 5.05 5.42
C THR A 75 -8.69 4.15 4.63
N ILE A 76 -7.38 4.30 4.82
CA ILE A 76 -6.34 3.48 4.19
C ILE A 76 -5.72 2.62 5.28
N ASN A 77 -5.57 1.32 5.00
CA ASN A 77 -4.84 0.40 5.84
C ASN A 77 -3.40 0.28 5.36
N TRP A 78 -2.47 0.15 6.30
CA TRP A 78 -1.08 -0.15 5.97
C TRP A 78 -0.42 -1.07 7.00
N LEU A 79 0.49 -1.92 6.52
CA LEU A 79 1.24 -2.93 7.27
C LEU A 79 2.56 -3.25 6.56
N PRO A 80 3.60 -3.69 7.29
CA PRO A 80 4.73 -4.37 6.69
C PRO A 80 4.30 -5.57 5.83
N VAL A 81 4.94 -5.77 4.68
CA VAL A 81 4.62 -6.81 3.68
C VAL A 81 4.67 -8.22 4.27
N LYS A 82 5.53 -8.49 5.26
CA LYS A 82 5.56 -9.78 5.98
C LYS A 82 4.22 -10.19 6.59
N TYR A 83 3.35 -9.22 6.89
CA TYR A 83 2.00 -9.45 7.41
C TYR A 83 0.91 -9.45 6.34
N VAL A 84 1.28 -9.43 5.06
CA VAL A 84 0.37 -9.44 3.92
C VAL A 84 0.61 -10.72 3.12
N ARG A 85 -0.46 -11.41 2.77
CA ARG A 85 -0.45 -12.60 1.90
C ARG A 85 -1.49 -12.44 0.82
N LYS A 86 -1.31 -13.14 -0.31
CA LYS A 86 -2.33 -13.22 -1.35
C LYS A 86 -3.59 -13.91 -0.79
N GLY A 87 -4.75 -13.35 -1.14
CA GLY A 87 -6.05 -13.96 -0.87
C GLY A 87 -6.38 -15.09 -1.84
N LYS A 88 -7.66 -15.45 -1.91
CA LYS A 88 -8.15 -16.51 -2.82
C LYS A 88 -8.38 -15.97 -4.23
N VAL A 89 -8.76 -14.69 -4.35
CA VAL A 89 -9.06 -14.03 -5.63
C VAL A 89 -7.92 -13.12 -6.03
N VAL A 90 -7.58 -13.06 -7.33
CA VAL A 90 -6.53 -12.18 -7.85
C VAL A 90 -6.74 -10.74 -7.40
N GLY A 91 -5.71 -10.14 -6.79
CA GLY A 91 -5.74 -8.79 -6.22
C GLY A 91 -6.27 -8.71 -4.78
N GLU A 92 -6.77 -9.80 -4.20
CA GLU A 92 -7.16 -9.87 -2.78
C GLU A 92 -5.93 -9.97 -1.88
N ALA A 93 -5.93 -9.24 -0.76
CA ALA A 93 -4.93 -9.33 0.29
C ALA A 93 -5.55 -9.96 1.55
N LYS A 94 -4.86 -10.95 2.11
CA LYS A 94 -5.11 -11.50 3.44
C LYS A 94 -4.11 -10.89 4.42
N LEU A 95 -4.63 -10.23 5.45
CA LEU A 95 -3.81 -9.63 6.51
C LEU A 95 -3.60 -10.65 7.64
N LEU A 96 -2.35 -10.78 8.09
CA LEU A 96 -1.96 -11.67 9.18
C LEU A 96 -2.03 -10.98 10.55
N GLU A 97 -1.99 -9.65 10.56
CA GLU A 97 -2.11 -8.82 11.76
C GLU A 97 -3.13 -7.70 11.56
N LYS A 98 -3.50 -7.03 12.65
CA LYS A 98 -4.37 -5.86 12.59
C LYS A 98 -3.61 -4.70 11.94
N PRO A 99 -4.13 -4.09 10.85
CA PRO A 99 -3.43 -3.01 10.19
C PRO A 99 -3.46 -1.71 10.99
N ASN A 100 -2.46 -0.87 10.75
CA ASN A 100 -2.56 0.56 11.03
C ASN A 100 -3.52 1.20 10.03
N SER A 101 -4.21 2.27 10.43
CA SER A 101 -5.17 2.95 9.56
C SER A 101 -5.07 4.46 9.67
N ILE A 102 -5.08 5.15 8.52
CA ILE A 102 -5.08 6.62 8.44
C ILE A 102 -6.29 7.05 7.60
N LYS A 103 -6.90 8.19 7.95
CA LYS A 103 -7.98 8.81 7.17
C LYS A 103 -7.42 9.96 6.33
N VAL A 104 -7.61 9.90 5.01
CA VAL A 104 -7.16 10.89 4.01
C VAL A 104 -8.26 11.38 3.08
#